data_AF-A0A7V9Q1H8-F1
#
_entry.id   AF-A0A7V9Q1H8-F1
#
_cell.length_a   1.000
_cell.length_b   1.000
_cell.length_c   1.000
_cell.angle_alpha   90.00
_cell.angle_beta   90.00
_cell.angle_gamma   90.00
#
_symmetry.space_group_name_H-M   'P 1'
#
loop_
_entity.id
_entity.type
_entity.pdbx_description
1 polymer ?
#
loop_
_entity_poly.entity_id
_entity_poly.type
_entity_poly.pdbx_seq_one_letter_code
_entity_poly.pdbx_strand_id
1 'polypeptide(L)'
;LQHGFVSRHWHAAVCAPGPGILGSGTSFGHGGLVALESAHTAAALGCHVVVAPRRSSGDPRPRHRGLSHHARTMLELALVPFTVATDSVAEPELTRHSWRRGEADLDGYAASGLPARTMGRSLAEDPEFFAAALAAGSVLAAATRAL
;
A
#
# COMPACT_ATOMS: atom_id res chain seq x y z
N LEU A 1 4.61 -12.38 11.44
CA LEU A 1 3.92 -11.34 12.23
C LEU A 1 4.04 -11.59 13.73
N GLN A 2 3.51 -12.68 14.28
CA GLN A 2 3.59 -13.05 15.72
C GLN A 2 4.94 -12.75 16.41
N HIS A 3 6.07 -13.21 15.85
CA HIS A 3 7.40 -12.95 16.42
C HIS A 3 7.76 -11.46 16.51
N GLY A 4 7.39 -10.67 15.49
CA GLY A 4 7.61 -9.23 15.49
C GLY A 4 6.85 -8.54 16.63
N PHE A 5 5.64 -8.99 16.93
CA PHE A 5 4.86 -8.47 18.05
C PHE A 5 5.42 -8.90 19.40
N VAL A 6 5.54 -10.21 19.61
CA VAL A 6 5.86 -10.78 20.92
C VAL A 6 7.30 -10.50 21.31
N SER A 7 8.23 -10.56 20.35
CA SER A 7 9.66 -10.53 20.64
C SER A 7 10.35 -9.23 20.20
N ARG A 8 9.75 -8.48 19.27
CA ARG A 8 10.33 -7.23 18.75
C ARG A 8 9.50 -5.99 19.06
N HIS A 9 8.36 -6.15 19.74
CA HIS A 9 7.48 -5.07 20.16
C HIS A 9 7.08 -4.15 18.99
N TRP A 10 6.67 -4.74 17.86
CA TRP A 10 6.09 -3.96 16.77
C TRP A 10 4.70 -3.47 17.15
N HIS A 11 4.43 -2.18 16.98
CA HIS A 11 3.13 -1.56 17.27
C HIS A 11 2.41 -1.07 16.01
N ALA A 12 3.09 -1.09 14.86
CA ALA A 12 2.58 -0.61 13.59
C ALA A 12 3.04 -1.49 12.42
N ALA A 13 2.24 -1.52 11.36
CA ALA A 13 2.53 -2.25 10.13
C ALA A 13 2.10 -1.46 8.89
N VAL A 14 2.97 -1.42 7.88
CA VAL A 14 2.59 -1.04 6.52
C VAL A 14 2.34 -2.32 5.72
N CYS A 15 1.15 -2.45 5.15
CA CYS A 15 0.78 -3.60 4.32
C CYS A 15 0.56 -3.15 2.88
N ALA A 16 1.20 -3.84 1.94
CA ALA A 16 1.11 -3.52 0.52
C ALA A 16 1.03 -4.82 -0.29
N PRO A 17 0.27 -4.85 -1.40
CA PRO A 17 0.26 -6.00 -2.33
C PRO A 17 1.57 -6.17 -3.13
N GLY A 18 2.62 -5.42 -2.77
CA GLY A 18 3.91 -5.36 -3.48
C GLY A 18 3.75 -4.97 -4.95
N PRO A 19 4.80 -5.11 -5.78
CA PRO A 19 4.66 -5.08 -7.23
C PRO A 19 3.80 -6.24 -7.79
N GLY A 20 3.28 -7.12 -6.92
CA GLY A 20 2.46 -8.28 -7.25
C GLY A 20 3.31 -9.48 -7.66
N ILE A 21 3.11 -10.62 -6.99
CA ILE A 21 3.51 -11.92 -7.52
C ILE A 21 2.60 -12.22 -8.73
N LEU A 22 3.15 -12.88 -9.77
CA LEU A 22 2.39 -13.28 -10.94
C LEU A 22 1.12 -14.02 -10.50
N GLY A 23 -0.03 -13.49 -10.87
CA GLY A 23 -1.31 -14.10 -10.55
C GLY A 23 -1.71 -15.18 -11.55
N SER A 24 -2.68 -16.01 -11.20
CA SER A 24 -3.29 -16.99 -12.11
C SER A 24 -4.19 -16.36 -13.18
N GLY A 25 -4.37 -15.04 -13.14
CA GLY A 25 -5.26 -14.30 -14.05
C GLY A 25 -6.73 -14.31 -13.64
N THR A 26 -7.10 -15.07 -12.60
CA THR A 26 -8.45 -15.06 -12.02
C THR A 26 -8.66 -13.85 -11.10
N SER A 27 -9.92 -13.57 -10.73
CA SER A 27 -10.29 -12.42 -9.89
C SER A 27 -9.56 -12.39 -8.54
N PHE A 28 -9.19 -13.56 -7.99
CA PHE A 28 -8.62 -13.69 -6.65
C PHE A 28 -7.22 -14.31 -6.62
N GLY A 29 -6.75 -14.87 -7.73
CA GLY A 29 -5.44 -15.51 -7.80
C GLY A 29 -4.31 -14.52 -7.95
N HIS A 30 -4.15 -13.57 -7.02
CA HIS A 30 -3.09 -12.56 -7.06
C HIS A 30 -2.57 -12.21 -5.66
N GLY A 31 -1.34 -11.67 -5.60
CA GLY A 31 -0.66 -11.32 -4.34
C GLY A 31 -1.41 -10.33 -3.43
N GLY A 32 -2.40 -9.58 -3.95
CA GLY A 32 -3.26 -8.73 -3.12
C GLY A 32 -4.00 -9.45 -1.99
N LEU A 33 -4.30 -10.74 -2.13
CA LEU A 33 -4.90 -11.51 -1.03
C LEU A 33 -3.92 -11.77 0.13
N VAL A 34 -2.63 -11.95 -0.17
CA VAL A 34 -1.61 -12.12 0.86
C VAL A 34 -1.41 -10.82 1.65
N ALA A 35 -1.47 -9.68 0.97
CA ALA A 35 -1.44 -8.38 1.62
C ALA A 35 -2.70 -8.13 2.47
N LEU A 36 -3.86 -8.59 2.01
CA LEU A 36 -5.09 -8.54 2.79
C LEU A 36 -4.98 -9.38 4.08
N GLU A 37 -4.52 -10.62 3.97
CA GLU A 37 -4.30 -11.51 5.10
C GLU A 37 -3.30 -10.92 6.12
N SER A 38 -2.20 -10.34 5.61
CA SER A 38 -1.20 -9.67 6.44
C SER A 38 -1.80 -8.47 7.19
N ALA A 39 -2.63 -7.66 6.51
CA ALA A 39 -3.30 -6.52 7.10
C ALA A 39 -4.31 -6.93 8.17
N HIS A 40 -5.13 -7.96 7.92
CA HIS A 40 -6.04 -8.50 8.92
C HIS A 40 -5.31 -9.08 10.13
N THR A 41 -4.23 -9.84 9.89
CA THR A 41 -3.45 -10.45 10.96
C THR A 41 -2.77 -9.37 11.82
N ALA A 42 -2.19 -8.34 11.20
CA ALA A 42 -1.62 -7.22 11.93
C ALA A 42 -2.71 -6.49 12.75
N ALA A 43 -3.87 -6.20 12.17
CA ALA A 43 -4.97 -5.57 12.90
C ALA A 43 -5.47 -6.43 14.07
N ALA A 44 -5.61 -7.75 13.88
CA ALA A 44 -6.02 -8.69 14.93
C ALA A 44 -4.99 -8.78 16.07
N LEU A 45 -3.71 -8.54 15.77
CA LEU A 45 -2.63 -8.47 16.76
C LEU A 45 -2.50 -7.08 17.42
N GLY A 46 -3.45 -6.17 17.18
CA GLY A 46 -3.52 -4.85 17.81
C GLY A 46 -2.62 -3.79 17.16
N CYS A 47 -2.16 -4.04 15.94
CA CYS A 47 -1.24 -3.14 15.23
C CYS A 47 -1.97 -1.96 14.59
N HIS A 48 -1.32 -0.80 14.56
CA HIS A 48 -1.73 0.29 13.69
C HIS A 48 -1.38 -0.06 12.24
N VAL A 49 -2.40 -0.45 11.46
CA VAL A 49 -2.24 -0.86 10.06
C VAL A 49 -2.47 0.30 9.11
N VAL A 50 -1.47 0.56 8.26
CA VAL A 50 -1.59 1.44 7.09
C VAL A 50 -1.45 0.61 5.83
N VAL A 51 -2.46 0.66 4.97
CA VAL A 51 -2.39 0.04 3.64
C VAL A 51 -1.73 1.01 2.68
N ALA A 52 -0.64 0.56 2.04
CA ALA A 52 -0.04 1.22 0.89
C ALA A 52 -0.65 0.62 -0.38
N PRO A 53 -1.64 1.26 -1.01
CA PRO A 53 -2.28 0.68 -2.19
C PRO A 53 -1.31 0.63 -3.36
N ARG A 54 -1.31 -0.46 -4.13
CA ARG A 54 -0.63 -0.45 -5.43
C ARG A 54 -1.37 0.47 -6.37
N ARG A 55 -0.74 1.59 -6.69
CA ARG A 55 -1.14 2.52 -7.73
C ARG A 55 -0.19 2.49 -8.90
N SER A 56 -0.66 2.95 -10.06
CA SER A 56 0.21 3.09 -11.23
C SER A 56 -0.37 4.06 -12.24
N SER A 57 0.44 4.96 -12.76
CA SER A 57 0.09 5.78 -13.93
C SER A 57 0.63 5.18 -15.23
N GLY A 58 1.73 4.41 -15.16
CA GLY A 58 2.43 3.85 -16.31
C GLY A 58 2.09 2.41 -16.68
N ASP A 59 1.06 1.77 -16.09
CA ASP A 59 0.74 0.37 -16.40
C ASP A 59 0.04 0.28 -17.76
N PRO A 60 0.52 -0.54 -18.72
CA PRO A 60 -0.14 -0.65 -20.02
C PRO A 60 -1.54 -1.26 -19.90
N ARG A 61 -1.82 -2.02 -18.83
CA ARG A 61 -3.09 -2.71 -18.63
C ARG A 61 -4.08 -1.78 -17.91
N PRO A 62 -5.25 -1.47 -18.49
CA PRO A 62 -6.19 -0.50 -17.92
C PRO A 62 -6.61 -0.77 -16.48
N ARG A 63 -6.88 -2.03 -16.14
CA ARG A 63 -7.29 -2.46 -14.77
C ARG A 63 -6.21 -2.25 -13.69
N HIS A 64 -5.00 -1.87 -14.08
CA HIS A 64 -3.88 -1.62 -13.18
C HIS A 64 -3.49 -0.15 -13.09
N ARG A 65 -4.15 0.74 -13.85
CA ARG A 65 -3.96 2.20 -13.80
C ARG A 65 -4.76 2.84 -12.67
N GLY A 66 -4.24 3.92 -12.08
CA GLY A 66 -4.77 4.50 -10.86
C GLY A 66 -4.73 3.48 -9.72
N LEU A 67 -5.84 3.30 -8.99
CA LEU A 67 -5.95 2.21 -8.02
C LEU A 67 -6.07 0.85 -8.73
N SER A 68 -5.03 0.05 -8.64
CA SER A 68 -5.01 -1.24 -9.34
C SER A 68 -6.07 -2.21 -8.83
N HIS A 69 -6.54 -3.11 -9.71
CA HIS A 69 -7.49 -4.18 -9.37
C HIS A 69 -7.07 -4.95 -8.11
N HIS A 70 -5.79 -5.29 -7.94
CA HIS A 70 -5.34 -6.04 -6.75
C HIS A 70 -5.56 -5.26 -5.45
N ALA A 71 -5.28 -3.96 -5.46
CA ALA A 71 -5.48 -3.08 -4.33
C ALA A 71 -6.99 -2.88 -4.08
N ARG A 72 -7.78 -2.69 -5.15
CA ARG A 72 -9.24 -2.58 -5.07
C ARG A 72 -9.87 -3.83 -4.46
N THR A 73 -9.56 -5.02 -4.99
CA THR A 73 -10.06 -6.30 -4.46
C THR A 73 -9.68 -6.52 -3.00
N MET A 74 -8.44 -6.20 -2.61
CA MET A 74 -8.01 -6.26 -1.21
C MET A 74 -8.89 -5.37 -0.31
N LEU A 75 -9.17 -4.14 -0.74
CA LEU A 75 -9.98 -3.21 0.04
C LEU A 75 -11.46 -3.64 0.09
N GLU A 76 -12.04 -4.03 -1.04
CA GLU A 76 -13.41 -4.55 -1.13
C GLU A 76 -13.62 -5.78 -0.24
N LEU A 77 -12.67 -6.72 -0.22
CA LEU A 77 -12.78 -7.96 0.55
C LEU A 77 -12.37 -7.82 2.02
N ALA A 78 -11.84 -6.67 2.46
CA ALA A 78 -11.46 -6.55 3.85
C ALA A 78 -12.67 -6.71 4.79
N LEU A 79 -12.44 -7.27 5.97
CA LEU A 79 -13.50 -7.54 6.96
C LEU A 79 -13.72 -6.36 7.89
N VAL A 80 -12.73 -5.46 7.95
CA VAL A 80 -12.77 -4.22 8.72
C VAL A 80 -12.35 -3.04 7.84
N PRO A 81 -12.71 -1.80 8.21
CA PRO A 81 -12.09 -0.61 7.64
C PRO A 81 -10.57 -0.60 7.90
N PHE A 82 -9.83 -0.04 6.95
CA PHE A 82 -8.39 0.19 7.08
C PHE A 82 -8.07 1.66 6.92
N THR A 83 -6.94 2.08 7.48
CA THR A 83 -6.29 3.32 7.05
C THR A 83 -5.58 3.05 5.73
N VAL A 84 -5.88 3.84 4.69
CA VAL A 84 -5.28 3.68 3.36
C VAL A 84 -4.54 4.96 3.01
N ALA A 85 -3.26 4.85 2.69
CA ALA A 85 -2.46 6.00 2.32
C ALA A 85 -2.75 6.44 0.88
N THR A 86 -2.75 7.75 0.66
CA THR A 86 -2.86 8.35 -0.66
C THR A 86 -1.98 9.60 -0.73
N ASP A 87 -1.40 9.85 -1.89
CA ASP A 87 -0.75 11.11 -2.27
C ASP A 87 -1.74 12.06 -2.97
N SER A 88 -2.84 11.51 -3.51
CA SER A 88 -3.86 12.24 -4.26
C SER A 88 -4.86 12.99 -3.38
N VAL A 89 -5.42 14.08 -3.95
CA VAL A 89 -6.53 14.87 -3.41
C VAL A 89 -7.89 14.28 -3.78
N ALA A 90 -7.95 13.41 -4.79
CA ALA A 90 -9.22 12.86 -5.28
C ALA A 90 -9.91 12.01 -4.21
N GLU A 91 -11.22 12.19 -4.06
CA GLU A 91 -12.03 11.38 -3.15
C GLU A 91 -12.12 9.94 -3.68
N PRO A 92 -11.69 8.94 -2.90
CA PRO A 92 -11.62 7.57 -3.34
C PRO A 92 -12.99 6.88 -3.29
N GLU A 93 -13.30 6.11 -4.34
CA GLU A 93 -14.57 5.38 -4.52
C GLU A 93 -14.93 4.42 -3.37
N LEU A 94 -13.94 3.95 -2.61
CA LEU A 94 -14.12 2.99 -1.51
C LEU A 94 -14.22 3.72 -0.16
N THR A 95 -15.39 4.31 0.09
CA THR A 95 -15.67 5.21 1.24
C THR A 95 -15.65 4.53 2.60
N ARG A 96 -15.72 3.20 2.67
CA ARG A 96 -15.68 2.49 3.96
C ARG A 96 -14.31 2.55 4.65
N HIS A 97 -13.25 2.91 3.93
CA HIS A 97 -11.88 2.99 4.47
C HIS A 97 -11.54 4.43 4.85
N SER A 98 -10.62 4.59 5.81
CA SER A 98 -10.11 5.92 6.18
C SER A 98 -8.93 6.26 5.29
N TRP A 99 -9.17 7.09 4.28
CA TRP A 99 -8.11 7.54 3.39
C TRP A 99 -7.34 8.70 4.03
N ARG A 100 -6.02 8.57 4.10
CA ARG A 100 -5.15 9.56 4.74
C ARG A 100 -4.12 10.04 3.74
N ARG A 101 -4.03 11.36 3.59
CA ARG A 101 -3.00 11.97 2.77
C ARG A 101 -1.65 11.81 3.44
N GLY A 102 -0.68 11.31 2.69
CA GLY A 102 0.73 11.29 3.08
C GLY A 102 1.56 12.13 2.12
N GLU A 103 2.67 12.64 2.63
CA GLU A 103 3.72 13.25 1.81
C GLU A 103 4.49 12.17 1.04
N ALA A 104 4.84 12.49 -0.21
CA ALA A 104 5.64 11.65 -1.09
C ALA A 104 6.76 12.47 -1.73
N ASP A 105 7.96 12.37 -1.17
CA ASP A 105 9.16 13.04 -1.69
C ASP A 105 9.83 12.17 -2.77
N LEU A 106 9.34 12.30 -4.01
CA LEU A 106 9.87 11.54 -5.15
C LEU A 106 11.29 11.98 -5.52
N ASP A 107 11.61 13.27 -5.37
CA ASP A 107 12.94 13.81 -5.67
C ASP A 107 13.96 13.32 -4.64
N GLY A 108 13.61 13.35 -3.36
CA GLY A 108 14.42 12.76 -2.29
C GLY A 108 14.58 11.25 -2.45
N TYR A 109 13.53 10.53 -2.86
CA TYR A 109 13.63 9.11 -3.18
C TYR A 109 14.58 8.86 -4.36
N ALA A 110 14.51 9.66 -5.43
CA ALA A 110 15.43 9.57 -6.56
C ALA A 110 16.89 9.83 -6.15
N ALA A 111 17.12 10.80 -5.26
CA ALA A 111 18.43 11.15 -4.74
C ALA A 111 19.00 10.13 -3.72
N SER A 112 18.14 9.29 -3.12
CA SER A 112 18.52 8.36 -2.05
C SER A 112 19.46 7.22 -2.49
N GLY A 113 19.57 6.95 -3.80
CA GLY A 113 20.28 5.78 -4.34
C GLY A 113 19.53 4.45 -4.17
N LEU A 114 18.30 4.46 -3.64
CA LEU A 114 17.45 3.27 -3.58
C LEU A 114 16.97 2.84 -4.98
N PRO A 115 16.58 1.56 -5.15
CA PRO A 115 16.10 1.07 -6.45
C PRO A 115 14.85 1.80 -6.97
N ALA A 116 15.04 2.70 -7.93
CA ALA A 116 13.99 3.51 -8.55
C ALA A 116 13.35 2.83 -9.79
N ARG A 117 13.19 1.50 -9.76
CA ARG A 117 12.58 0.72 -10.86
C ARG A 117 11.78 -0.46 -10.32
N THR A 118 10.57 -0.65 -10.85
CA THR A 118 9.61 -1.68 -10.43
C THR A 118 8.79 -2.19 -11.62
N MET A 119 8.56 -3.50 -11.70
CA MET A 119 7.76 -4.11 -12.80
C MET A 119 8.21 -3.65 -14.20
N GLY A 120 9.53 -3.50 -14.41
CA GLY A 120 10.10 -3.05 -15.66
C GLY A 120 10.10 -1.54 -15.91
N ARG A 121 9.50 -0.72 -15.03
CA ARG A 121 9.31 0.73 -15.20
C ARG A 121 10.08 1.51 -14.16
N SER A 122 10.69 2.62 -14.56
CA SER A 122 11.39 3.57 -13.71
C SER A 122 10.43 4.45 -12.88
N LEU A 123 10.98 5.18 -11.92
CA LEU A 123 10.28 6.22 -11.16
C LEU A 123 9.56 7.23 -12.07
N ALA A 124 10.22 7.67 -13.15
CA ALA A 124 9.64 8.62 -14.10
C ALA A 124 8.49 8.02 -14.91
N GLU A 125 8.56 6.72 -15.24
CA GLU A 125 7.53 6.02 -15.99
C GLU A 125 6.31 5.63 -15.12
N ASP A 126 6.48 5.44 -13.81
CA ASP A 126 5.41 5.04 -12.91
C ASP A 126 5.46 5.73 -11.52
N PRO A 127 5.39 7.07 -11.46
CA PRO A 127 5.56 7.83 -10.23
C PRO A 127 4.53 7.49 -9.14
N GLU A 128 3.28 7.19 -9.53
CA GLU A 128 2.21 6.85 -8.57
C GLU A 128 2.54 5.60 -7.73
N PHE A 129 3.28 4.64 -8.28
CA PHE A 129 3.67 3.44 -7.53
C PHE A 129 4.56 3.80 -6.33
N PHE A 130 5.54 4.65 -6.55
CA PHE A 130 6.48 5.10 -5.53
C PHE A 130 5.82 6.08 -4.57
N ALA A 131 5.03 7.02 -5.10
CA ALA A 131 4.34 8.01 -4.28
C ALA A 131 3.38 7.36 -3.28
N ALA A 132 2.61 6.34 -3.68
CA ALA A 132 1.72 5.62 -2.78
C ALA A 132 2.47 4.91 -1.64
N ALA A 133 3.65 4.35 -1.92
CA ALA A 133 4.49 3.71 -0.90
C ALA A 133 5.11 4.72 0.08
N LEU A 134 5.62 5.84 -0.44
CA LEU A 134 6.17 6.93 0.38
C LEU A 134 5.09 7.57 1.26
N ALA A 135 3.90 7.82 0.71
CA ALA A 135 2.75 8.34 1.43
C ALA A 135 2.34 7.41 2.59
N ALA A 136 2.45 6.09 2.43
CA ALA A 136 2.18 5.17 3.53
C ALA A 136 3.18 5.29 4.68
N GLY A 137 4.46 5.49 4.35
CA GLY A 137 5.50 5.75 5.34
C GLY A 137 5.23 7.03 6.13
N SER A 138 4.89 8.12 5.46
CA SER A 138 4.57 9.40 6.11
C SER A 138 3.29 9.35 6.92
N VAL A 139 2.22 8.71 6.43
CA VAL A 139 0.98 8.47 7.19
C VAL A 139 1.26 7.67 8.46
N LEU A 140 2.05 6.60 8.37
CA LEU A 140 2.38 5.80 9.54
C LEU A 140 3.23 6.58 10.55
N ALA A 141 4.22 7.34 10.08
CA ALA A 141 5.05 8.19 10.94
C ALA A 141 4.22 9.28 11.66
N ALA A 142 3.22 9.85 10.99
CA ALA A 142 2.29 10.79 11.62
C ALA A 142 1.41 10.12 12.67
N ALA A 143 0.86 8.93 12.37
CA ALA A 143 0.01 8.19 13.30
C ALA A 143 0.74 7.74 14.56
N THR A 144 2.02 7.34 14.43
CA THR A 144 2.82 6.85 15.55
C THR A 144 3.42 7.94 16.43
N ARG A 145 3.57 9.17 15.93
CA ARG A 145 3.97 10.33 16.75
C ARG A 145 2.85 10.87 17.64
N ALA A 146 1.62 10.48 17.39
CA ALA A 146 0.45 10.88 18.18
C ALA A 146 0.11 9.90 19.32
N LEU A 147 0.90 8.82 19.46
CA LEU A 147 0.80 7.79 20.51
C LEU A 147 1.86 8.03 21.58
#